data_AF-A0AAX6QJG9-F1
#
_entry.id   AF-A0AAX6QJG9-F1
#
_cell.length_a   1.000
_cell.length_b   1.000
_cell.length_c   1.000
_cell.angle_alpha   90.00
_cell.angle_beta   90.00
_cell.angle_gamma   90.00
#
_symmetry.space_group_name_H-M   'P 1'
#
loop_
_entity.id
_entity.type
_entity.pdbx_description
1 polymer ?
#
loop_
_entity_poly.entity_id
_entity_poly.type
_entity_poly.pdbx_seq_one_letter_code
_entity_poly.pdbx_strand_id
1 'polypeptide(L)'
;MVRTAGPEGKGSGAAEDQCPGTAGMRRVGPWDGGDKDTSAEDSKNRDVVVPVANCGIQEYNSNPKEHMPLQDYIAYWQEYIQRGGSSPRGCLYLKDWHLCSGVCCSRALHRGSPAEDLEDVFTLPAYFSSDWLNEFSDALGVDDYRFVYAGPRGTWSPFHADIFRSYSWSVNICGRKKWLLFPPGQEEALRDNHGTLPYDVTSSTLMDTHLHPTHLPSSPALEVVQEAGEMLFVPSGWHHQVHNLDDTISINHNWVNGCNLANMWHFLQQELQAVQREVGQWKDSMPDWHHHCQVIMRSCSGINFEEFYHFLKVIAERRLLVLGQGEQGELGPSAGLGLGLQQAAFDIGRLAEVLASVVEHPDFQRVDTSMFSPQPWELLRQLEDALVATRAL
;
A
#
# COMPACT_ATOMS: atom_id res chain seq x y z
N MET A 1 71.12 0.41 21.45
CA MET A 1 69.79 1.07 21.59
C MET A 1 68.78 -0.03 21.86
N VAL A 2 68.68 -0.50 23.10
CA VAL A 2 67.71 -0.08 24.14
C VAL A 2 66.26 -0.22 23.64
N ARG A 3 65.35 -1.03 24.19
CA ARG A 3 65.35 -2.10 25.21
C ARG A 3 64.01 -2.85 25.08
N THR A 4 64.08 -4.18 25.20
CA THR A 4 63.14 -5.11 25.86
C THR A 4 61.83 -4.59 26.46
N ALA A 5 60.71 -5.31 26.23
CA ALA A 5 60.02 -6.12 27.24
C ALA A 5 58.70 -6.69 26.68
N GLY A 6 58.40 -7.94 27.03
CA GLY A 6 57.19 -8.67 26.61
C GLY A 6 55.96 -8.45 27.52
N PRO A 7 55.21 -9.52 27.81
CA PRO A 7 53.78 -9.64 27.56
C PRO A 7 52.92 -9.37 28.81
N GLU A 8 51.60 -9.15 28.64
CA GLU A 8 50.54 -9.63 29.54
C GLU A 8 49.16 -9.05 29.13
N GLY A 9 48.14 -9.89 29.21
CA GLY A 9 46.74 -9.46 29.09
C GLY A 9 46.17 -8.98 30.42
N LYS A 10 45.16 -8.10 30.35
CA LYS A 10 43.95 -8.06 31.18
C LYS A 10 43.03 -6.94 30.67
N GLY A 11 41.73 -7.20 30.73
CA GLY A 11 40.70 -6.42 30.04
C GLY A 11 40.26 -5.11 30.68
N SER A 12 39.39 -4.44 29.94
CA SER A 12 38.42 -3.41 30.35
C SER A 12 37.53 -3.19 29.13
N GLY A 13 36.24 -3.51 29.17
CA GLY A 13 35.23 -2.54 29.59
C GLY A 13 34.68 -1.82 28.35
N ALA A 14 33.78 -2.47 27.61
CA ALA A 14 32.98 -1.81 26.58
C ALA A 14 31.58 -1.57 27.16
N ALA A 15 31.20 -0.30 27.24
CA ALA A 15 29.90 0.15 27.66
C ALA A 15 28.86 -0.27 26.60
N GLU A 16 27.84 -1.01 27.04
CA GLU A 16 26.61 -1.21 26.29
C GLU A 16 25.76 0.06 26.43
N ASP A 17 25.74 0.89 25.39
CA ASP A 17 24.69 1.91 25.22
C ASP A 17 23.40 1.18 24.82
N GLN A 18 22.52 0.99 25.81
CA GLN A 18 21.18 0.46 25.62
C GLN A 18 20.31 1.50 24.93
N CYS A 19 19.84 1.19 23.71
CA CYS A 19 18.72 1.89 23.09
C CYS A 19 17.46 1.76 23.96
N PRO A 20 16.83 2.86 24.42
CA PRO A 20 15.55 2.80 25.10
C PRO A 20 14.43 2.78 24.05
N GLY A 21 13.77 1.63 23.83
CA GLY A 21 12.68 1.60 22.86
C GLY A 21 11.89 0.30 22.63
N THR A 22 12.15 -0.80 23.32
CA THR A 22 11.42 -2.08 23.08
C THR A 22 10.34 -2.41 24.11
N ALA A 23 9.94 -1.46 24.96
CA ALA A 23 8.90 -1.67 25.96
C ALA A 23 7.53 -1.23 25.42
N GLY A 24 6.89 -2.07 24.59
CA GLY A 24 5.58 -1.72 24.06
C GLY A 24 4.89 -2.72 23.13
N MET A 25 5.16 -4.02 23.22
CA MET A 25 4.33 -5.02 22.51
C MET A 25 4.10 -6.19 23.46
N ARG A 26 2.89 -6.34 24.01
CA ARG A 26 2.55 -7.54 24.77
C ARG A 26 2.54 -8.71 23.79
N ARG A 27 3.37 -9.71 24.08
CA ARG A 27 3.36 -11.00 23.38
C ARG A 27 1.97 -11.61 23.60
N VAL A 28 1.13 -11.63 22.57
CA VAL A 28 -0.15 -12.36 22.61
C VAL A 28 0.22 -13.85 22.60
N GLY A 29 -0.28 -14.60 23.58
CA GLY A 29 -0.05 -16.04 23.68
C GLY A 29 -0.68 -16.81 22.51
N PRO A 30 -0.53 -18.14 22.47
CA PRO A 30 -1.23 -18.97 21.51
C PRO A 30 -2.73 -18.66 21.55
N TRP A 31 -3.37 -18.65 20.38
CA TRP A 31 -4.81 -18.45 20.25
C TRP A 31 -5.54 -19.67 20.83
N ASP A 32 -5.70 -19.71 22.15
CA ASP A 32 -6.46 -20.74 22.85
C ASP A 32 -7.94 -20.39 22.72
N GLY A 33 -8.59 -21.04 21.76
CA GLY A 33 -10.03 -20.90 21.53
C GLY A 33 -10.83 -21.23 22.80
N GLY A 34 -11.26 -20.21 23.52
CA GLY A 34 -12.34 -20.30 24.51
C GLY A 34 -12.16 -19.39 25.72
N ASP A 35 -13.01 -18.37 25.82
CA ASP A 35 -13.80 -18.20 27.04
C ASP A 35 -15.19 -17.60 26.74
N LYS A 36 -16.18 -18.06 27.49
CA LYS A 36 -17.61 -17.87 27.26
C LYS A 36 -18.13 -16.71 28.13
N ASP A 37 -18.17 -15.48 27.62
CA ASP A 37 -19.19 -14.49 28.02
C ASP A 37 -19.14 -13.21 27.14
N THR A 38 -19.93 -13.14 26.05
CA THR A 38 -20.01 -11.94 25.18
C THR A 38 -21.42 -11.68 24.64
N SER A 39 -22.46 -11.76 25.48
CA SER A 39 -23.86 -11.61 25.01
C SER A 39 -24.26 -10.20 24.52
N ALA A 40 -23.42 -9.17 24.69
CA ALA A 40 -23.68 -7.80 24.22
C ALA A 40 -22.80 -7.35 23.03
N GLU A 41 -21.59 -7.90 22.88
CA GLU A 41 -20.69 -7.61 21.74
C GLU A 41 -21.00 -8.51 20.52
N ASP A 42 -21.55 -9.71 20.73
CA ASP A 42 -21.94 -10.65 19.68
C ASP A 42 -23.06 -10.15 18.75
N SER A 43 -23.83 -9.14 19.16
CA SER A 43 -24.92 -8.60 18.33
C SER A 43 -24.46 -7.54 17.33
N LYS A 44 -23.32 -6.89 17.56
CA LYS A 44 -22.78 -5.82 16.69
C LYS A 44 -21.86 -6.34 15.58
N ASN A 45 -21.18 -7.47 15.82
CA ASN A 45 -20.30 -8.08 14.82
C ASN A 45 -21.03 -9.01 13.83
N ARG A 46 -22.38 -9.04 13.87
CA ARG A 46 -23.22 -9.88 12.99
C ARG A 46 -23.39 -9.32 11.58
N ASP A 47 -23.28 -8.00 11.42
CA ASP A 47 -23.64 -7.31 10.17
C ASP A 47 -22.43 -6.88 9.33
N VAL A 48 -21.20 -7.18 9.76
CA VAL A 48 -20.00 -6.82 9.00
C VAL A 48 -19.84 -7.77 7.82
N VAL A 49 -19.86 -7.21 6.61
CA VAL A 49 -19.60 -7.94 5.36
C VAL A 49 -18.14 -7.74 4.97
N VAL A 50 -17.45 -8.84 4.65
CA VAL A 50 -16.01 -8.84 4.36
C VAL A 50 -15.71 -9.41 2.98
N PRO A 51 -14.68 -8.89 2.29
CA PRO A 51 -14.20 -9.44 1.03
C PRO A 51 -13.38 -10.72 1.28
N VAL A 52 -13.72 -11.78 0.57
CA VAL A 52 -13.10 -13.10 0.70
C VAL A 52 -12.78 -13.65 -0.67
N ALA A 53 -11.52 -14.00 -0.88
CA ALA A 53 -11.01 -14.50 -2.14
C ALA A 53 -10.84 -16.02 -2.13
N ASN A 54 -11.17 -16.69 -3.24
CA ASN A 54 -10.93 -18.13 -3.36
C ASN A 54 -9.57 -18.41 -3.99
N CYS A 55 -8.59 -18.81 -3.17
CA CYS A 55 -7.22 -19.13 -3.59
C CYS A 55 -7.12 -20.37 -4.48
N GLY A 56 -8.17 -21.20 -4.55
CA GLY A 56 -8.23 -22.38 -5.41
C GLY A 56 -8.73 -22.11 -6.83
N ILE A 57 -9.11 -20.87 -7.13
CA ILE A 57 -9.66 -20.46 -8.43
C ILE A 57 -8.82 -19.30 -8.98
N GLN A 58 -8.53 -19.34 -10.27
CA GLN A 58 -7.89 -18.25 -11.01
C GLN A 58 -8.89 -17.64 -11.97
N GLU A 59 -9.09 -16.32 -11.88
CA GLU A 59 -9.90 -15.54 -12.80
C GLU A 59 -9.12 -14.26 -13.16
N TYR A 60 -8.83 -14.04 -14.44
CA TYR A 60 -8.03 -12.89 -14.94
C TYR A 60 -6.73 -12.63 -14.15
N ASN A 61 -5.94 -13.69 -13.87
CA ASN A 61 -4.71 -13.62 -13.07
C ASN A 61 -4.91 -13.07 -11.64
N SER A 62 -6.10 -13.25 -11.07
CA SER A 62 -6.39 -12.97 -9.67
C SER A 62 -7.20 -14.09 -9.03
N ASN A 63 -7.32 -14.02 -7.70
CA ASN A 63 -8.30 -14.84 -6.98
C ASN A 63 -9.65 -14.11 -7.01
N PRO A 64 -10.73 -14.75 -7.50
CA PRO A 64 -12.04 -14.13 -7.50
C PRO A 64 -12.51 -13.88 -6.07
N LYS A 65 -13.13 -12.72 -5.84
CA LYS A 65 -13.63 -12.28 -4.54
C LYS A 65 -15.14 -12.39 -4.47
N GLU A 66 -15.64 -12.90 -3.36
CA GLU A 66 -17.03 -12.78 -2.93
C GLU A 66 -17.12 -11.96 -1.64
N HIS A 67 -18.28 -11.40 -1.38
CA HIS A 67 -18.56 -10.70 -0.13
C HIS A 67 -19.46 -11.60 0.73
N MET A 68 -19.09 -11.80 2.00
CA MET A 68 -19.88 -12.60 2.93
C MET A 68 -19.87 -12.00 4.34
N PRO A 69 -20.85 -12.33 5.19
CA PRO A 69 -20.79 -11.97 6.61
C PRO A 69 -19.51 -12.50 7.26
N LEU A 70 -18.87 -11.67 8.09
CA LEU A 70 -17.64 -12.05 8.81
C LEU A 70 -17.83 -13.31 9.65
N GLN A 71 -19.01 -13.49 10.23
CA GLN A 71 -19.33 -14.68 11.01
C GLN A 71 -19.36 -15.96 10.16
N ASP A 72 -19.84 -15.87 8.93
CA ASP A 72 -19.83 -16.99 7.99
C ASP A 72 -18.40 -17.34 7.58
N TYR A 73 -17.52 -16.33 7.42
CA TYR A 73 -16.11 -16.54 7.18
C TYR A 73 -15.40 -17.21 8.36
N ILE A 74 -15.66 -16.74 9.59
CA ILE A 74 -15.10 -17.33 10.81
C ILE A 74 -15.57 -18.78 10.97
N ALA A 75 -16.86 -19.05 10.75
CA ALA A 75 -17.41 -20.41 10.81
C ALA A 75 -16.76 -21.32 9.76
N TYR A 76 -16.58 -20.82 8.52
CA TYR A 76 -15.84 -21.51 7.47
C TYR A 76 -14.42 -21.85 7.92
N TRP A 77 -13.68 -20.88 8.49
CA TRP A 77 -12.28 -21.08 8.87
C TRP A 77 -12.18 -22.11 10.01
N GLN A 78 -13.04 -22.03 11.02
CA GLN A 78 -13.11 -23.03 12.09
C GLN A 78 -13.37 -24.45 11.55
N GLU A 79 -14.30 -24.59 10.60
CA GLU A 79 -14.58 -25.86 9.94
C GLU A 79 -13.38 -26.34 9.11
N TYR A 80 -12.72 -25.44 8.38
CA TYR A 80 -11.53 -25.75 7.58
C TYR A 80 -10.40 -26.34 8.44
N ILE A 81 -10.17 -25.77 9.63
CA ILE A 81 -9.21 -26.29 10.62
C ILE A 81 -9.64 -27.69 11.11
N GLN A 82 -10.91 -27.85 11.51
CA GLN A 82 -11.42 -29.13 12.03
C GLN A 82 -11.33 -30.27 11.00
N ARG A 83 -11.46 -29.94 9.71
CA ARG A 83 -11.34 -30.89 8.59
C ARG A 83 -9.89 -31.13 8.13
N GLY A 84 -8.90 -30.60 8.84
CA GLY A 84 -7.49 -30.83 8.53
C GLY A 84 -6.99 -30.08 7.29
N GLY A 85 -7.53 -28.88 7.03
CA GLY A 85 -7.10 -28.03 5.91
C GLY A 85 -7.83 -28.28 4.60
N SER A 86 -9.11 -28.66 4.65
CA SER A 86 -9.90 -28.92 3.45
C SER A 86 -11.36 -28.48 3.63
N SER A 87 -11.93 -27.88 2.57
CA SER A 87 -13.33 -27.50 2.52
C SER A 87 -13.86 -27.62 1.08
N PRO A 88 -15.13 -28.02 0.89
CA PRO A 88 -15.76 -28.03 -0.43
C PRO A 88 -15.89 -26.62 -1.04
N ARG A 89 -15.78 -25.56 -0.22
CA ARG A 89 -15.77 -24.16 -0.68
C ARG A 89 -14.41 -23.72 -1.23
N GLY A 90 -13.38 -24.56 -1.13
CA GLY A 90 -12.00 -24.22 -1.49
C GLY A 90 -11.21 -23.59 -0.33
N CYS A 91 -10.09 -22.95 -0.65
CA CYS A 91 -9.22 -22.25 0.28
C CYS A 91 -9.55 -20.75 0.22
N LEU A 92 -10.27 -20.24 1.22
CA LEU A 92 -10.79 -18.88 1.23
C LEU A 92 -9.92 -17.96 2.08
N TYR A 93 -9.56 -16.82 1.51
CA TYR A 93 -8.69 -15.83 2.10
C TYR A 93 -9.42 -14.50 2.25
N LEU A 94 -9.66 -14.05 3.49
CA LEU A 94 -10.12 -12.70 3.74
C LEU A 94 -8.97 -11.76 3.40
N LYS A 95 -9.14 -10.95 2.36
CA LYS A 95 -8.10 -10.08 1.84
C LYS A 95 -8.68 -8.74 1.39
N ASP A 96 -7.92 -7.68 1.60
CA ASP A 96 -8.32 -6.31 1.29
C ASP A 96 -9.54 -5.83 2.11
N TRP A 97 -9.65 -6.28 3.37
CA TRP A 97 -10.68 -5.79 4.28
C TRP A 97 -10.25 -4.45 4.91
N HIS A 98 -10.89 -3.37 4.51
CA HIS A 98 -10.59 -2.01 4.95
C HIS A 98 -10.86 -1.79 6.44
N LEU A 99 -9.82 -1.39 7.18
CA LEU A 99 -9.88 -1.17 8.63
C LEU A 99 -10.81 -0.01 9.02
N CYS A 100 -10.71 1.13 8.32
CA CYS A 100 -11.49 2.31 8.69
C CYS A 100 -12.92 2.27 8.15
N SER A 101 -13.15 1.62 7.02
CA SER A 101 -14.49 1.55 6.39
C SER A 101 -15.45 0.61 7.16
N GLY A 102 -14.95 -0.45 7.81
CA GLY A 102 -15.77 -1.44 8.50
C GLY A 102 -15.87 -1.30 10.02
N VAL A 103 -14.77 -1.02 10.71
CA VAL A 103 -14.72 -0.96 12.18
C VAL A 103 -15.05 0.45 12.68
N CYS A 104 -14.52 1.48 12.01
CA CYS A 104 -14.66 2.87 12.45
C CYS A 104 -16.04 3.42 12.12
N CYS A 105 -16.68 3.07 11.00
CA CYS A 105 -18.05 3.52 10.68
C CYS A 105 -19.11 3.16 11.73
N SER A 106 -18.94 2.08 12.49
CA SER A 106 -19.88 1.68 13.55
C SER A 106 -19.68 2.43 14.88
N ARG A 107 -18.50 3.04 15.10
CA ARG A 107 -18.16 3.90 16.26
C ARG A 107 -18.18 5.40 15.91
N ALA A 108 -17.99 5.75 14.63
CA ALA A 108 -17.93 7.11 14.08
C ALA A 108 -19.26 7.86 14.12
N LEU A 109 -20.35 7.20 14.53
CA LEU A 109 -21.59 7.93 14.86
C LEU A 109 -21.44 8.84 16.08
N HIS A 110 -20.38 8.71 16.92
CA HIS A 110 -20.28 9.57 18.10
C HIS A 110 -18.94 10.19 18.52
N ARG A 111 -17.75 9.88 17.98
CA ARG A 111 -16.53 10.65 18.33
C ARG A 111 -15.45 10.58 17.25
N GLY A 112 -14.86 11.74 16.93
CA GLY A 112 -13.47 11.83 16.49
C GLY A 112 -13.17 11.89 15.00
N SER A 113 -11.91 12.21 14.69
CA SER A 113 -11.35 12.16 13.33
C SER A 113 -10.85 10.75 13.00
N PRO A 114 -10.75 10.33 11.72
CA PRO A 114 -10.25 8.99 11.33
C PRO A 114 -8.89 8.62 11.93
N ALA A 115 -8.04 9.62 12.21
CA ALA A 115 -6.75 9.42 12.86
C ALA A 115 -6.89 8.94 14.32
N GLU A 116 -7.90 9.40 15.06
CA GLU A 116 -8.14 8.98 16.45
C GLU A 116 -8.68 7.54 16.51
N ASP A 117 -9.45 7.11 15.50
CA ASP A 117 -9.96 5.74 15.43
C ASP A 117 -8.87 4.70 15.07
N LEU A 118 -7.83 5.11 14.34
CA LEU A 118 -6.66 4.28 14.03
C LEU A 118 -5.77 4.06 15.25
N GLU A 119 -5.61 5.08 16.09
CA GLU A 119 -4.83 4.98 17.34
C GLU A 119 -5.42 3.95 18.31
N ASP A 120 -6.73 3.70 18.26
CA ASP A 120 -7.40 2.63 19.00
C ASP A 120 -6.96 1.22 18.53
N VAL A 121 -6.47 1.08 17.29
CA VAL A 121 -6.05 -0.21 16.69
C VAL A 121 -4.53 -0.39 16.75
N PHE A 122 -3.75 0.58 16.26
CA PHE A 122 -2.29 0.56 16.31
C PHE A 122 -1.68 1.96 16.21
N THR A 123 -0.47 2.13 16.76
CA THR A 123 0.31 3.36 16.57
C THR A 123 1.16 3.24 15.31
N LEU A 124 0.96 4.13 14.34
CA LEU A 124 1.76 4.17 13.12
C LEU A 124 3.19 4.70 13.42
N PRO A 125 4.26 3.95 13.08
CA PRO A 125 5.62 4.45 13.22
C PRO A 125 5.84 5.76 12.44
N ALA A 126 6.61 6.68 13.02
CA ALA A 126 6.87 7.99 12.42
C ALA A 126 7.49 7.94 11.01
N TYR A 127 8.18 6.86 10.65
CA TYR A 127 8.75 6.66 9.32
C TYR A 127 7.70 6.45 8.22
N PHE A 128 6.47 6.10 8.59
CA PHE A 128 5.35 5.83 7.68
C PHE A 128 4.27 6.92 7.74
N SER A 129 4.50 8.02 8.47
CA SER A 129 3.50 9.05 8.73
C SER A 129 3.19 9.94 7.52
N SER A 130 4.14 10.09 6.58
CA SER A 130 3.89 10.80 5.32
C SER A 130 3.14 9.86 4.37
N ASP A 131 1.82 9.85 4.49
CA ASP A 131 0.93 8.91 3.82
C ASP A 131 -0.12 9.65 2.99
N TRP A 132 0.27 10.04 1.77
CA TRP A 132 -0.56 10.89 0.94
C TRP A 132 -1.78 10.16 0.39
N LEU A 133 -1.69 8.83 0.18
CA LEU A 133 -2.83 8.05 -0.31
C LEU A 133 -3.97 8.09 0.68
N ASN A 134 -3.68 7.84 1.96
CA ASN A 134 -4.73 7.85 2.95
C ASN A 134 -5.11 9.26 3.39
N GLU A 135 -4.21 10.25 3.36
CA GLU A 135 -4.61 11.66 3.51
C GLU A 135 -5.65 12.09 2.47
N PHE A 136 -5.53 11.58 1.24
CA PHE A 136 -6.49 11.81 0.17
C PHE A 136 -7.79 11.03 0.39
N SER A 137 -7.72 9.73 0.69
CA SER A 137 -8.91 8.92 1.00
C SER A 137 -9.71 9.50 2.17
N ASP A 138 -9.03 9.88 3.25
CA ASP A 138 -9.62 10.48 4.45
C ASP A 138 -10.27 11.84 4.12
N ALA A 139 -9.69 12.63 3.19
CA ALA A 139 -10.26 13.90 2.75
C ALA A 139 -11.57 13.72 1.95
N LEU A 140 -11.69 12.61 1.21
CA LEU A 140 -12.85 12.29 0.39
C LEU A 140 -13.90 11.46 1.13
N GLY A 141 -13.56 10.88 2.28
CA GLY A 141 -14.44 9.96 3.02
C GLY A 141 -14.69 8.66 2.25
N VAL A 142 -13.69 8.18 1.51
CA VAL A 142 -13.73 6.93 0.74
C VAL A 142 -12.88 5.85 1.41
N ASP A 143 -12.95 4.63 0.88
CA ASP A 143 -12.16 3.51 1.38
C ASP A 143 -10.65 3.83 1.42
N ASP A 144 -10.01 3.36 2.48
CA ASP A 144 -8.60 3.60 2.77
C ASP A 144 -7.69 2.56 2.07
N TYR A 145 -6.39 2.69 2.28
CA TYR A 145 -5.38 1.74 1.86
C TYR A 145 -4.75 1.03 3.06
N ARG A 146 -5.58 0.72 4.06
CA ARG A 146 -5.21 0.11 5.35
C ARG A 146 -6.05 -1.16 5.52
N PHE A 147 -5.41 -2.31 5.41
CA PHE A 147 -6.09 -3.58 5.19
C PHE A 147 -5.82 -4.59 6.30
N VAL A 148 -6.84 -5.40 6.61
CA VAL A 148 -6.68 -6.69 7.28
C VAL A 148 -6.63 -7.80 6.23
N TYR A 149 -5.66 -8.70 6.42
CA TYR A 149 -5.64 -9.99 5.75
C TYR A 149 -5.72 -11.08 6.80
N ALA A 150 -6.59 -12.05 6.58
CA ALA A 150 -6.80 -13.15 7.51
C ALA A 150 -7.15 -14.42 6.75
N GLY A 151 -6.53 -15.55 7.10
CA GLY A 151 -6.95 -16.82 6.55
C GLY A 151 -6.11 -18.02 6.95
N PRO A 152 -6.61 -19.23 6.65
CA PRO A 152 -5.94 -20.47 7.01
C PRO A 152 -4.63 -20.65 6.24
N ARG A 153 -3.79 -21.55 6.74
CA ARG A 153 -2.64 -22.09 6.01
C ARG A 153 -2.99 -22.43 4.56
N GLY A 154 -2.11 -22.06 3.63
CA GLY A 154 -2.25 -22.33 2.20
C GLY A 154 -3.00 -21.23 1.44
N THR A 155 -3.57 -20.25 2.13
CA THR A 155 -3.99 -19.01 1.49
C THR A 155 -2.78 -18.23 0.96
N TRP A 156 -2.95 -17.54 -0.16
CA TRP A 156 -1.84 -16.86 -0.83
C TRP A 156 -2.34 -15.71 -1.72
N SER A 157 -1.43 -14.79 -2.04
CA SER A 157 -1.63 -13.68 -2.97
C SER A 157 -0.78 -13.91 -4.23
N PRO A 158 -1.38 -13.85 -5.44
CA PRO A 158 -0.69 -13.95 -6.73
C PRO A 158 0.45 -12.96 -6.91
N PHE A 159 1.29 -13.20 -7.91
CA PHE A 159 2.39 -12.31 -8.23
C PHE A 159 1.89 -10.96 -8.74
N HIS A 160 2.22 -9.88 -8.03
CA HIS A 160 1.78 -8.52 -8.34
C HIS A 160 2.74 -7.48 -7.78
N ALA A 161 2.63 -6.23 -8.22
CA ALA A 161 3.14 -5.09 -7.46
C ALA A 161 1.95 -4.33 -6.89
N ASP A 162 2.19 -3.62 -5.79
CA ASP A 162 1.19 -2.78 -5.17
C ASP A 162 0.67 -1.70 -6.12
N ILE A 163 -0.63 -1.39 -5.99
CA ILE A 163 -1.32 -0.34 -6.72
C ILE A 163 -0.55 0.98 -6.69
N PHE A 164 -0.61 1.73 -7.79
CA PHE A 164 0.11 3.00 -7.96
C PHE A 164 1.64 2.92 -7.81
N ARG A 165 2.22 1.71 -7.79
CA ARG A 165 3.61 1.49 -7.37
C ARG A 165 3.88 2.09 -5.99
N SER A 166 2.88 2.06 -5.12
CA SER A 166 2.96 2.51 -3.73
C SER A 166 4.04 1.75 -2.96
N TYR A 167 4.47 2.32 -1.84
CA TYR A 167 5.10 1.53 -0.79
C TYR A 167 4.05 0.67 -0.11
N SER A 168 4.48 -0.42 0.52
CA SER A 168 3.65 -1.10 1.50
C SER A 168 4.43 -1.59 2.70
N TRP A 169 3.74 -1.78 3.81
CA TRP A 169 4.24 -2.56 4.94
C TRP A 169 3.21 -3.59 5.35
N SER A 170 3.67 -4.71 5.90
CA SER A 170 2.84 -5.76 6.47
C SER A 170 3.37 -6.12 7.85
N VAL A 171 2.54 -5.99 8.89
CA VAL A 171 2.80 -6.51 10.23
C VAL A 171 2.05 -7.81 10.39
N ASN A 172 2.79 -8.89 10.62
CA ASN A 172 2.21 -10.20 10.81
C ASN A 172 1.82 -10.38 12.28
N ILE A 173 0.52 -10.43 12.59
CA ILE A 173 0.02 -10.52 13.97
C ILE A 173 0.18 -11.94 14.50
N CYS A 174 -0.18 -12.93 13.69
CA CYS A 174 0.01 -14.35 13.98
C CYS A 174 0.28 -15.14 12.70
N GLY A 175 0.78 -16.37 12.85
CA GLY A 175 1.15 -17.23 11.73
C GLY A 175 2.50 -16.87 11.13
N ARG A 176 2.77 -17.39 9.92
CA ARG A 176 4.01 -17.14 9.17
C ARG A 176 3.70 -16.91 7.70
N LYS A 177 4.40 -15.96 7.09
CA LYS A 177 4.26 -15.65 5.66
C LYS A 177 5.56 -15.89 4.92
N LYS A 178 5.50 -16.56 3.77
CA LYS A 178 6.59 -16.64 2.81
C LYS A 178 6.39 -15.61 1.72
N TRP A 179 7.36 -14.72 1.57
CA TRP A 179 7.43 -13.70 0.54
C TRP A 179 8.45 -14.09 -0.51
N LEU A 180 8.06 -13.94 -1.77
CA LEU A 180 8.96 -14.00 -2.93
C LEU A 180 8.99 -12.60 -3.53
N LEU A 181 10.12 -11.91 -3.44
CA LEU A 181 10.26 -10.49 -3.76
C LEU A 181 11.20 -10.31 -4.96
N PHE A 182 10.79 -9.46 -5.91
CA PHE A 182 11.51 -9.15 -7.13
C PHE A 182 11.72 -7.62 -7.23
N PRO A 183 12.98 -7.15 -7.26
CA PRO A 183 13.27 -5.75 -7.54
C PRO A 183 12.66 -5.28 -8.87
N PRO A 184 12.26 -4.00 -8.98
CA PRO A 184 11.71 -3.44 -10.20
C PRO A 184 12.58 -3.72 -11.42
N GLY A 185 11.96 -4.16 -12.51
CA GLY A 185 12.60 -4.57 -13.75
C GLY A 185 12.99 -6.06 -13.81
N GLN A 186 13.04 -6.79 -12.69
CA GLN A 186 13.29 -8.24 -12.74
C GLN A 186 12.06 -9.04 -13.19
N GLU A 187 10.87 -8.50 -12.98
CA GLU A 187 9.61 -9.08 -13.46
C GLU A 187 9.56 -9.18 -14.99
N GLU A 188 10.28 -8.33 -15.72
CA GLU A 188 10.26 -8.29 -17.18
C GLU A 188 10.78 -9.62 -17.77
N ALA A 189 11.73 -10.27 -17.10
CA ALA A 189 12.24 -11.58 -17.49
C ALA A 189 11.22 -12.71 -17.28
N LEU A 190 10.17 -12.47 -16.49
CA LEU A 190 9.11 -13.44 -16.18
C LEU A 190 7.93 -13.36 -17.16
N ARG A 191 7.88 -12.35 -18.04
CA ARG A 191 6.79 -12.20 -19.00
C ARG A 191 6.73 -13.39 -19.97
N ASP A 192 5.51 -13.74 -20.37
CA ASP A 192 5.29 -14.68 -21.46
C ASP A 192 5.42 -14.00 -22.84
N ASN A 193 5.25 -14.77 -23.91
CA ASN A 193 5.23 -14.27 -25.30
C ASN A 193 4.17 -13.21 -25.59
N HIS A 194 3.15 -13.10 -24.74
CA HIS A 194 2.09 -12.11 -24.85
C HIS A 194 2.38 -10.85 -24.02
N GLY A 195 3.52 -10.81 -23.32
CA GLY A 195 3.90 -9.72 -22.43
C GLY A 195 3.20 -9.79 -21.07
N THR A 196 2.56 -10.91 -20.71
CA THR A 196 1.80 -11.07 -19.47
C THR A 196 2.71 -11.58 -18.35
N LEU A 197 2.59 -11.00 -17.16
CA LEU A 197 3.29 -11.50 -15.97
C LEU A 197 2.64 -12.81 -15.47
N PRO A 198 3.42 -13.72 -14.88
CA PRO A 198 2.88 -14.98 -14.39
C PRO A 198 1.95 -14.76 -13.20
N TYR A 199 0.91 -15.59 -13.11
CA TYR A 199 0.03 -15.63 -11.95
C TYR A 199 0.72 -16.21 -10.70
N ASP A 200 1.49 -17.28 -10.90
CA ASP A 200 2.28 -17.96 -9.87
C ASP A 200 3.74 -18.10 -10.31
N VAL A 201 4.65 -17.41 -9.62
CA VAL A 201 6.10 -17.46 -9.91
C VAL A 201 6.78 -18.76 -9.52
N THR A 202 6.06 -19.68 -8.88
CA THR A 202 6.53 -21.02 -8.54
C THR A 202 5.99 -22.10 -9.49
N SER A 203 5.12 -21.72 -10.43
CA SER A 203 4.54 -22.63 -11.40
C SER A 203 5.61 -23.23 -12.32
N SER A 204 5.47 -24.52 -12.62
CA SER A 204 6.32 -25.21 -13.60
C SER A 204 6.16 -24.68 -15.02
N THR A 205 5.09 -23.93 -15.31
CA THR A 205 4.86 -23.30 -16.63
C THR A 205 5.95 -22.29 -16.98
N LEU A 206 6.62 -21.68 -15.99
CA LEU A 206 7.76 -20.80 -16.22
C LEU A 206 8.97 -21.52 -16.86
N MET A 207 9.01 -22.85 -16.81
CA MET A 207 10.05 -23.66 -17.47
C MET A 207 9.69 -24.00 -18.91
N ASP A 208 8.47 -23.68 -19.37
CA ASP A 208 8.06 -23.90 -20.75
C ASP A 208 8.67 -22.82 -21.66
N THR A 209 9.75 -23.19 -22.33
CA THR A 209 10.47 -22.30 -23.26
C THR A 209 9.63 -21.86 -24.46
N HIS A 210 8.51 -22.55 -24.76
CA HIS A 210 7.59 -22.09 -25.79
C HIS A 210 6.74 -20.90 -25.32
N LEU A 211 6.45 -20.80 -24.03
CA LEU A 211 5.67 -19.71 -23.44
C LEU A 211 6.56 -18.59 -22.91
N HIS A 212 7.73 -18.95 -22.37
CA HIS A 212 8.71 -18.04 -21.77
C HIS A 212 10.07 -18.19 -22.49
N PRO A 213 10.25 -17.55 -23.66
CA PRO A 213 11.47 -17.68 -24.45
C PRO A 213 12.63 -16.87 -23.87
N THR A 214 12.33 -15.87 -23.03
CA THR A 214 13.32 -15.11 -22.29
C THR A 214 13.95 -15.98 -21.22
N HIS A 215 15.28 -15.89 -21.10
CA HIS A 215 16.01 -16.57 -20.04
C HIS A 215 15.49 -16.12 -18.67
N LEU A 216 15.39 -17.09 -17.76
CA LEU A 216 15.07 -16.88 -16.35
C LEU A 216 15.80 -15.66 -15.77
N PRO A 217 15.19 -14.95 -14.81
CA PRO A 217 15.78 -13.75 -14.24
C PRO A 217 17.26 -13.93 -13.87
N SER A 218 18.06 -12.89 -14.09
CA SER A 218 19.49 -12.88 -13.80
C SER A 218 19.82 -13.20 -12.33
N SER A 219 18.83 -13.12 -11.44
CA SER A 219 18.92 -13.47 -10.03
C SER A 219 17.62 -14.11 -9.56
N PRO A 220 17.67 -15.09 -8.64
CA PRO A 220 16.48 -15.67 -8.05
C PRO A 220 15.70 -14.63 -7.23
N ALA A 221 14.43 -14.92 -6.97
CA ALA A 221 13.61 -14.14 -6.05
C ALA A 221 14.30 -14.00 -4.68
N LEU A 222 14.16 -12.84 -4.05
CA LEU A 222 14.48 -12.70 -2.63
C LEU A 222 13.39 -13.40 -1.83
N GLU A 223 13.76 -14.49 -1.16
CA GLU A 223 12.83 -15.25 -0.31
C GLU A 223 12.96 -14.82 1.16
N VAL A 224 11.83 -14.46 1.77
CA VAL A 224 11.75 -14.08 3.19
C VAL A 224 10.61 -14.84 3.86
N VAL A 225 10.88 -15.46 5.01
CA VAL A 225 9.84 -15.95 5.90
C VAL A 225 9.66 -14.92 7.01
N GLN A 226 8.49 -14.29 7.03
CA GLN A 226 8.08 -13.34 8.04
C GLN A 226 7.39 -14.10 9.19
N GLU A 227 7.93 -13.95 10.39
CA GLU A 227 7.43 -14.56 11.62
C GLU A 227 6.34 -13.69 12.28
N ALA A 228 5.66 -14.24 13.28
CA ALA A 228 4.68 -13.48 14.07
C ALA A 228 5.35 -12.33 14.86
N GLY A 229 4.75 -11.15 14.80
CA GLY A 229 5.27 -9.91 15.39
C GLY A 229 6.26 -9.15 14.50
N GLU A 230 6.68 -9.70 13.36
CA GLU A 230 7.60 -9.02 12.45
C GLU A 230 6.86 -8.09 11.48
N MET A 231 7.54 -7.01 11.10
CA MET A 231 7.11 -6.09 10.06
C MET A 231 7.99 -6.24 8.83
N LEU A 232 7.36 -6.36 7.65
CA LEU A 232 8.04 -6.36 6.36
C LEU A 232 7.67 -5.09 5.60
N PHE A 233 8.67 -4.39 5.07
CA PHE A 233 8.50 -3.22 4.20
C PHE A 233 8.78 -3.61 2.74
N VAL A 234 7.86 -3.27 1.85
CA VAL A 234 7.97 -3.48 0.40
C VAL A 234 8.21 -2.12 -0.27
N PRO A 235 9.38 -1.93 -0.93
CA PRO A 235 9.65 -0.69 -1.63
C PRO A 235 8.77 -0.52 -2.88
N SER A 236 8.62 0.73 -3.33
CA SER A 236 7.86 1.11 -4.52
C SER A 236 8.22 0.26 -5.75
N GLY A 237 7.21 -0.35 -6.35
CA GLY A 237 7.30 -1.10 -7.60
C GLY A 237 7.86 -2.51 -7.50
N TRP A 238 8.17 -3.02 -6.29
CA TRP A 238 8.62 -4.39 -6.12
C TRP A 238 7.48 -5.37 -6.36
N HIS A 239 7.65 -6.25 -7.34
CA HIS A 239 6.70 -7.33 -7.56
C HIS A 239 6.94 -8.43 -6.54
N HIS A 240 5.87 -9.02 -6.04
CA HIS A 240 5.94 -9.99 -4.99
C HIS A 240 4.76 -10.97 -5.00
N GLN A 241 5.01 -12.14 -4.42
CA GLN A 241 4.03 -13.21 -4.19
C GLN A 241 4.12 -13.65 -2.73
N VAL A 242 2.98 -13.87 -2.09
CA VAL A 242 2.92 -14.12 -0.64
C VAL A 242 2.12 -15.37 -0.34
N HIS A 243 2.67 -16.26 0.48
CA HIS A 243 2.03 -17.51 0.90
C HIS A 243 1.92 -17.57 2.42
N ASN A 244 0.73 -17.82 2.95
CA ASN A 244 0.54 -18.05 4.38
C ASN A 244 0.92 -19.51 4.71
N LEU A 245 2.02 -19.68 5.42
CA LEU A 245 2.56 -21.00 5.80
C LEU A 245 1.80 -21.63 6.97
N ASP A 246 1.14 -20.80 7.78
CA ASP A 246 0.27 -21.16 8.88
C ASP A 246 -1.02 -20.31 8.82
N ASP A 247 -1.97 -20.57 9.72
CA ASP A 247 -3.12 -19.71 9.95
C ASP A 247 -2.63 -18.31 10.35
N THR A 248 -3.03 -17.30 9.57
CA THR A 248 -2.36 -16.01 9.55
C THR A 248 -3.35 -14.87 9.64
N ILE A 249 -3.00 -13.85 10.43
CA ILE A 249 -3.65 -12.54 10.44
C ILE A 249 -2.56 -11.49 10.32
N SER A 250 -2.71 -10.54 9.42
CA SER A 250 -1.81 -9.40 9.28
C SER A 250 -2.54 -8.10 9.05
N ILE A 251 -1.87 -7.02 9.40
CA ILE A 251 -2.24 -5.65 9.04
C ILE A 251 -1.30 -5.18 7.95
N ASN A 252 -1.86 -4.61 6.91
CA ASN A 252 -1.14 -4.12 5.74
C ASN A 252 -1.52 -2.67 5.47
N HIS A 253 -0.60 -1.92 4.91
CA HIS A 253 -0.82 -0.50 4.63
C HIS A 253 -0.04 -0.11 3.38
N ASN A 254 -0.71 0.51 2.42
CA ASN A 254 -0.10 1.08 1.23
C ASN A 254 -0.09 2.61 1.30
N TRP A 255 1.00 3.22 0.85
CA TRP A 255 1.10 4.68 0.78
C TRP A 255 2.02 5.18 -0.34
N VAL A 256 1.78 6.44 -0.72
CA VAL A 256 2.63 7.24 -1.61
C VAL A 256 3.04 8.49 -0.84
N ASN A 257 4.22 9.02 -1.15
CA ASN A 257 4.66 10.31 -0.67
C ASN A 257 5.60 10.98 -1.69
N GLY A 258 6.22 12.10 -1.28
CA GLY A 258 7.14 12.84 -2.13
C GLY A 258 8.32 12.02 -2.69
N CYS A 259 8.68 10.90 -2.05
CA CYS A 259 9.80 10.06 -2.50
C CYS A 259 9.45 9.16 -3.69
N ASN A 260 8.18 8.75 -3.86
CA ASN A 260 7.74 7.87 -4.94
C ASN A 260 6.60 8.43 -5.80
N LEU A 261 6.21 9.69 -5.59
CA LEU A 261 5.17 10.36 -6.40
C LEU A 261 5.48 10.31 -7.91
N ALA A 262 6.74 10.51 -8.29
CA ALA A 262 7.17 10.43 -9.68
C ALA A 262 7.00 9.02 -10.27
N ASN A 263 7.18 7.97 -9.46
CA ASN A 263 6.95 6.58 -9.88
C ASN A 263 5.47 6.32 -10.12
N MET A 264 4.59 6.84 -9.24
CA MET A 264 3.14 6.79 -9.44
C MET A 264 2.75 7.49 -10.74
N TRP A 265 3.25 8.71 -10.99
CA TRP A 265 2.98 9.44 -12.22
C TRP A 265 3.47 8.69 -13.47
N HIS A 266 4.67 8.11 -13.42
CA HIS A 266 5.19 7.30 -14.52
C HIS A 266 4.33 6.06 -14.79
N PHE A 267 3.89 5.37 -13.73
CA PHE A 267 2.97 4.25 -13.82
C PHE A 267 1.66 4.65 -14.50
N LEU A 268 1.03 5.76 -14.08
CA LEU A 268 -0.23 6.22 -14.68
C LEU A 268 -0.09 6.56 -16.18
N GLN A 269 1.05 7.09 -16.60
CA GLN A 269 1.34 7.30 -18.03
C GLN A 269 1.42 5.97 -18.78
N GLN A 270 2.08 4.96 -18.22
CA GLN A 270 2.18 3.63 -18.83
C GLN A 270 0.82 2.94 -18.92
N GLU A 271 -0.02 3.06 -17.89
CA GLU A 271 -1.37 2.51 -17.88
C GLU A 271 -2.24 3.14 -18.96
N LEU A 272 -2.22 4.48 -19.09
CA LEU A 272 -2.94 5.16 -20.17
C LEU A 272 -2.43 4.70 -21.55
N GLN A 273 -1.12 4.59 -21.73
CA GLN A 273 -0.53 4.10 -22.98
C GLN A 273 -0.92 2.65 -23.28
N ALA A 274 -1.05 1.79 -22.25
CA ALA A 274 -1.52 0.42 -22.42
C ALA A 274 -2.98 0.42 -22.91
N VAL A 275 -3.87 1.17 -22.24
CA VAL A 275 -5.26 1.33 -22.66
C VAL A 275 -5.36 1.83 -24.10
N GLN A 276 -4.63 2.90 -24.42
CA GLN A 276 -4.60 3.50 -25.76
C GLN A 276 -4.11 2.52 -26.84
N ARG A 277 -3.16 1.63 -26.53
CA ARG A 277 -2.72 0.59 -27.46
C ARG A 277 -3.81 -0.46 -27.68
N GLU A 278 -4.45 -0.93 -26.61
CA GLU A 278 -5.50 -1.95 -26.68
C GLU A 278 -6.72 -1.49 -27.48
N VAL A 279 -7.16 -0.24 -27.30
CA VAL A 279 -8.33 0.32 -28.00
C VAL A 279 -7.96 1.19 -29.21
N GLY A 280 -6.69 1.15 -29.63
CA GLY A 280 -6.13 2.03 -30.66
C GLY A 280 -6.78 1.88 -32.03
N GLN A 281 -7.27 0.70 -32.38
CA GLN A 281 -7.95 0.44 -33.65
C GLN A 281 -9.22 1.29 -33.85
N TRP A 282 -9.81 1.84 -32.78
CA TRP A 282 -11.06 2.60 -32.85
C TRP A 282 -10.82 4.12 -32.73
N LYS A 283 -9.55 4.56 -32.73
CA LYS A 283 -9.18 5.96 -32.51
C LYS A 283 -9.84 6.94 -33.48
N ASP A 284 -9.90 6.58 -34.76
CA ASP A 284 -10.44 7.46 -35.80
C ASP A 284 -11.96 7.35 -35.97
N SER A 285 -12.59 6.31 -35.41
CA SER A 285 -14.02 6.02 -35.56
C SER A 285 -14.85 6.27 -34.30
N MET A 286 -14.21 6.32 -33.12
CA MET A 286 -14.84 6.59 -31.83
C MET A 286 -14.73 8.09 -31.50
N PRO A 287 -15.86 8.82 -31.42
CA PRO A 287 -15.87 10.17 -30.86
C PRO A 287 -15.33 10.16 -29.43
N ASP A 288 -14.61 11.21 -29.03
CA ASP A 288 -14.06 11.35 -27.68
C ASP A 288 -13.21 10.16 -27.21
N TRP A 289 -12.53 9.50 -28.15
CA TRP A 289 -11.69 8.32 -27.88
C TRP A 289 -10.70 8.52 -26.71
N HIS A 290 -10.10 9.71 -26.60
CA HIS A 290 -9.20 10.04 -25.48
C HIS A 290 -9.92 10.05 -24.12
N HIS A 291 -11.15 10.55 -24.07
CA HIS A 291 -11.97 10.50 -22.85
C HIS A 291 -12.33 9.05 -22.50
N HIS A 292 -12.70 8.24 -23.49
CA HIS A 292 -12.95 6.81 -23.27
C HIS A 292 -11.70 6.06 -22.77
N CYS A 293 -10.49 6.43 -23.22
CA CYS A 293 -9.25 5.89 -22.65
C CYS A 293 -9.09 6.24 -21.17
N GLN A 294 -9.43 7.46 -20.75
CA GLN A 294 -9.42 7.85 -19.33
C GLN A 294 -10.45 7.07 -18.51
N VAL A 295 -11.64 6.81 -19.06
CA VAL A 295 -12.68 5.99 -18.41
C VAL A 295 -12.21 4.55 -18.22
N ILE A 296 -11.60 3.94 -19.24
CA ILE A 296 -11.07 2.58 -19.14
C ILE A 296 -9.90 2.52 -18.16
N MET A 297 -8.95 3.46 -18.26
CA MET A 297 -7.83 3.59 -17.32
C MET A 297 -8.32 3.68 -15.88
N ARG A 298 -9.33 4.51 -15.60
CA ARG A 298 -9.94 4.61 -14.28
C ARG A 298 -10.42 3.26 -13.76
N SER A 299 -11.06 2.46 -14.61
CA SER A 299 -11.54 1.13 -14.24
C SER A 299 -10.43 0.10 -14.02
N CYS A 300 -9.30 0.23 -14.72
CA CYS A 300 -8.18 -0.71 -14.63
C CYS A 300 -7.21 -0.37 -13.50
N SER A 301 -6.86 0.90 -13.37
CA SER A 301 -5.82 1.38 -12.47
C SER A 301 -6.37 2.04 -11.20
N GLY A 302 -7.69 2.27 -11.12
CA GLY A 302 -8.38 2.85 -9.95
C GLY A 302 -8.41 4.38 -9.93
N ILE A 303 -7.66 5.05 -10.81
CA ILE A 303 -7.60 6.52 -10.91
C ILE A 303 -7.35 6.92 -12.36
N ASN A 304 -7.89 8.05 -12.80
CA ASN A 304 -7.54 8.68 -14.07
C ASN A 304 -6.70 9.95 -13.89
N PHE A 305 -6.36 10.64 -14.98
CA PHE A 305 -5.53 11.85 -14.91
C PHE A 305 -6.20 13.03 -14.19
N GLU A 306 -7.52 13.16 -14.30
CA GLU A 306 -8.31 14.18 -13.58
C GLU A 306 -8.25 13.94 -12.07
N GLU A 307 -8.55 12.72 -11.64
CA GLU A 307 -8.50 12.33 -10.24
C GLU A 307 -7.07 12.38 -9.69
N PHE A 308 -6.04 12.09 -10.50
CA PHE A 308 -4.64 12.26 -10.11
C PHE A 308 -4.29 13.74 -9.87
N TYR A 309 -4.81 14.67 -10.67
CA TYR A 309 -4.67 16.10 -10.36
C TYR A 309 -5.35 16.46 -9.04
N HIS A 310 -6.56 15.95 -8.78
CA HIS A 310 -7.24 16.19 -7.51
C HIS A 310 -6.47 15.61 -6.32
N PHE A 311 -5.84 14.46 -6.47
CA PHE A 311 -4.90 13.91 -5.50
C PHE A 311 -3.75 14.90 -5.22
N LEU A 312 -3.06 15.38 -6.25
CA LEU A 312 -1.98 16.37 -6.09
C LEU A 312 -2.47 17.66 -5.41
N LYS A 313 -3.64 18.16 -5.80
CA LYS A 313 -4.26 19.36 -5.23
C LYS A 313 -4.52 19.23 -3.73
N VAL A 314 -5.15 18.14 -3.29
CA VAL A 314 -5.48 17.93 -1.88
C VAL A 314 -4.22 17.93 -1.02
N ILE A 315 -3.17 17.26 -1.47
CA ILE A 315 -1.90 17.23 -0.74
C ILE A 315 -1.23 18.60 -0.76
N ALA A 316 -1.19 19.25 -1.93
CA ALA A 316 -0.61 20.59 -2.09
C ALA A 316 -1.25 21.62 -1.15
N GLU A 317 -2.58 21.68 -1.09
CA GLU A 317 -3.31 22.61 -0.22
C GLU A 317 -2.98 22.38 1.26
N ARG A 318 -2.88 21.10 1.69
CA ARG A 318 -2.48 20.75 3.06
C ARG A 318 -1.06 21.21 3.37
N ARG A 319 -0.11 21.03 2.45
CA ARG A 319 1.29 21.44 2.67
C ARG A 319 1.46 22.96 2.65
N LEU A 320 0.77 23.66 1.75
CA LEU A 320 0.74 25.13 1.71
C LEU A 320 0.18 25.71 3.02
N LEU A 321 -0.87 25.10 3.57
CA LEU A 321 -1.41 25.49 4.87
C LEU A 321 -0.38 25.35 6.01
N VAL A 322 0.35 24.23 6.05
CA VAL A 322 1.39 23.99 7.07
C VAL A 322 2.50 25.05 6.99
N LEU A 323 2.94 25.43 5.79
CA LEU A 323 3.95 26.48 5.64
C LEU A 323 3.42 27.87 6.01
N GLY A 324 2.20 28.21 5.62
CA GLY A 324 1.58 29.49 5.95
C GLY A 324 1.38 29.70 7.46
N GLN A 325 1.11 28.63 8.22
CA GLN A 325 1.05 28.68 9.69
C GLN A 325 2.42 28.88 10.32
N GLY A 326 3.48 28.28 9.76
CA GLY A 326 4.85 28.45 10.21
C GLY A 326 5.35 29.91 10.12
N GLU A 327 4.91 30.65 9.10
CA GLU A 327 5.25 32.08 8.92
C GLU A 327 4.55 33.00 9.93
N GLN A 328 3.38 32.62 10.45
CA GLN A 328 2.58 33.44 11.38
C GLN A 328 2.97 33.26 12.86
N GLY A 329 3.93 32.39 13.17
CA GLY A 329 4.44 32.22 14.54
C GLY A 329 3.48 31.51 15.50
N GLU A 330 2.36 30.97 15.02
CA GLU A 330 1.43 30.15 15.82
C GLU A 330 1.96 28.71 15.95
N LEU A 331 3.01 28.50 16.74
CA LEU A 331 3.40 27.19 17.25
C LEU A 331 2.46 26.75 18.39
N GLY A 332 1.16 26.68 18.08
CA GLY A 332 0.26 25.81 18.82
C GLY A 332 0.46 24.35 18.38
N PRO A 333 -0.05 23.35 19.12
CA PRO A 333 -0.17 21.99 18.59
C PRO A 333 -1.17 22.03 17.43
N SER A 334 -0.70 22.38 16.23
CA SER A 334 -1.56 22.55 15.06
C SER A 334 -2.07 21.17 14.62
N ALA A 335 -3.38 21.00 14.83
CA ALA A 335 -4.30 20.16 14.10
C ALA A 335 -3.68 18.99 13.29
N GLY A 336 -3.59 17.82 13.92
CA GLY A 336 -3.81 16.51 13.28
C GLY A 336 -2.83 15.99 12.22
N LEU A 337 -1.86 16.78 11.72
CA LEU A 337 -1.00 16.34 10.62
C LEU A 337 0.39 15.87 11.04
N GLY A 338 0.88 16.21 12.24
CA GLY A 338 2.18 15.77 12.75
C GLY A 338 3.41 16.09 11.87
N LEU A 339 3.24 16.89 10.81
CA LEU A 339 4.19 17.07 9.72
C LEU A 339 5.05 18.31 9.98
N GLY A 340 6.37 18.13 10.05
CA GLY A 340 7.31 19.24 10.27
C GLY A 340 7.44 20.16 9.04
N LEU A 341 7.79 21.43 9.25
CA LEU A 341 7.98 22.43 8.18
C LEU A 341 8.97 21.97 7.10
N GLN A 342 10.05 21.28 7.48
CA GLN A 342 11.04 20.74 6.54
C GLN A 342 10.45 19.65 5.64
N GLN A 343 9.59 18.78 6.20
CA GLN A 343 8.89 17.76 5.42
C GLN A 343 7.87 18.42 4.47
N ALA A 344 7.13 19.44 4.93
CA ALA A 344 6.21 20.17 4.07
C ALA A 344 6.93 20.85 2.90
N ALA A 345 8.08 21.49 3.15
CA ALA A 345 8.89 22.10 2.10
C ALA A 345 9.42 21.06 1.10
N PHE A 346 9.89 19.89 1.58
CA PHE A 346 10.28 18.78 0.72
C PHE A 346 9.11 18.31 -0.15
N ASP A 347 7.94 18.08 0.46
CA ASP A 347 6.74 17.60 -0.22
C ASP A 347 6.27 18.57 -1.31
N ILE A 348 6.26 19.88 -1.04
CA ILE A 348 5.97 20.91 -2.07
C ILE A 348 6.98 20.82 -3.22
N GLY A 349 8.26 20.59 -2.91
CA GLY A 349 9.30 20.44 -3.92
C GLY A 349 9.04 19.27 -4.87
N ARG A 350 8.55 18.16 -4.33
CA ARG A 350 8.19 16.96 -5.11
C ARG A 350 6.88 17.15 -5.87
N LEU A 351 5.89 17.82 -5.26
CA LEU A 351 4.62 18.17 -5.90
C LEU A 351 4.81 19.09 -7.11
N ALA A 352 5.62 20.15 -6.97
CA ALA A 352 5.90 21.08 -8.06
C ALA A 352 6.59 20.36 -9.24
N GLU A 353 7.57 19.51 -8.97
CA GLU A 353 8.28 18.72 -10.00
C GLU A 353 7.32 17.82 -10.79
N VAL A 354 6.45 17.07 -10.09
CA VAL A 354 5.50 16.17 -10.76
C VAL A 354 4.38 16.95 -11.44
N LEU A 355 3.83 18.00 -10.82
CA LEU A 355 2.77 18.81 -11.41
C LEU A 355 3.23 19.54 -12.67
N ALA A 356 4.49 20.00 -12.72
CA ALA A 356 5.08 20.53 -13.95
C ALA A 356 5.05 19.48 -15.08
N SER A 357 5.48 18.26 -14.80
CA SER A 357 5.40 17.16 -15.77
C SER A 357 3.95 16.83 -16.19
N VAL A 358 2.99 16.88 -15.26
CA VAL A 358 1.57 16.65 -15.53
C VAL A 358 1.01 17.70 -16.48
N VAL A 359 1.24 18.99 -16.21
CA VAL A 359 0.75 20.11 -17.02
C VAL A 359 1.32 20.11 -18.44
N GLU A 360 2.58 19.67 -18.59
CA GLU A 360 3.22 19.53 -19.90
C GLU A 360 2.79 18.28 -20.67
N HIS A 361 2.17 17.30 -20.01
CA HIS A 361 1.85 16.03 -20.64
C HIS A 361 0.72 16.16 -21.68
N PRO A 362 0.91 15.72 -22.94
CA PRO A 362 -0.08 15.93 -24.00
C PRO A 362 -1.45 15.34 -23.69
N ASP A 363 -1.53 14.15 -23.11
CA ASP A 363 -2.83 13.56 -22.75
C ASP A 363 -3.52 14.27 -21.58
N PHE A 364 -2.75 14.92 -20.69
CA PHE A 364 -3.34 15.73 -19.62
C PHE A 364 -3.93 17.04 -20.16
N GLN A 365 -3.27 17.65 -21.15
CA GLN A 365 -3.79 18.85 -21.85
C GLN A 365 -5.13 18.61 -22.57
N ARG A 366 -5.53 17.35 -22.74
CA ARG A 366 -6.83 16.96 -23.31
C ARG A 366 -7.91 16.71 -22.25
N VAL A 367 -7.55 16.68 -20.97
CA VAL A 367 -8.51 16.58 -19.85
C VAL A 367 -9.28 17.89 -19.76
N ASP A 368 -10.60 17.81 -19.55
CA ASP A 368 -11.41 19.00 -19.32
C ASP A 368 -11.14 19.55 -17.91
N THR A 369 -10.33 20.60 -17.83
CA THR A 369 -9.99 21.26 -16.56
C THR A 369 -10.90 22.44 -16.24
N SER A 370 -11.99 22.66 -16.99
CA SER A 370 -12.83 23.87 -16.86
C SER A 370 -13.43 24.05 -15.45
N MET A 371 -13.68 22.94 -14.75
CA MET A 371 -14.22 22.92 -13.40
C MET A 371 -13.16 22.90 -12.29
N PHE A 372 -11.87 22.86 -12.65
CA PHE A 372 -10.79 22.79 -11.67
C PHE A 372 -10.61 24.13 -10.96
N SER A 373 -10.47 24.09 -9.64
CA SER A 373 -10.13 25.26 -8.84
C SER A 373 -9.21 24.83 -7.70
N PRO A 374 -7.95 25.32 -7.64
CA PRO A 374 -7.29 26.15 -8.64
C PRO A 374 -7.10 25.41 -9.98
N GLN A 375 -6.75 26.14 -11.05
CA GLN A 375 -6.28 25.52 -12.28
C GLN A 375 -4.88 24.89 -12.07
N PRO A 376 -4.50 23.85 -12.83
CA PRO A 376 -3.23 23.16 -12.65
C PRO A 376 -2.00 24.08 -12.71
N TRP A 377 -1.96 25.03 -13.64
CA TRP A 377 -0.86 25.99 -13.76
C TRP A 377 -0.83 27.01 -12.61
N GLU A 378 -2.00 27.37 -12.06
CA GLU A 378 -2.10 28.28 -10.90
C GLU A 378 -1.56 27.60 -9.65
N LEU A 379 -1.92 26.32 -9.45
CA LEU A 379 -1.41 25.52 -8.35
C LEU A 379 0.10 25.34 -8.48
N LEU A 380 0.61 25.03 -9.67
CA LEU A 380 2.05 24.92 -9.92
C LEU A 380 2.78 26.19 -9.51
N ARG A 381 2.29 27.35 -9.96
CA ARG A 381 2.88 28.64 -9.59
C ARG A 381 2.85 28.88 -8.08
N GLN A 382 1.76 28.53 -7.40
CA GLN A 382 1.67 28.65 -5.94
C GLN A 382 2.71 27.79 -5.23
N LEU A 383 2.93 26.55 -5.71
CA LEU A 383 3.95 25.66 -5.17
C LEU A 383 5.37 26.19 -5.41
N GLU A 384 5.65 26.73 -6.60
CA GLU A 384 6.94 27.34 -6.93
C GLU A 384 7.22 28.59 -6.08
N ASP A 385 6.23 29.46 -5.90
CA ASP A 385 6.33 30.64 -5.04
C ASP A 385 6.64 30.24 -3.58
N ALA A 386 5.96 29.21 -3.07
CA ALA A 386 6.21 28.66 -1.72
C ALA A 386 7.61 28.02 -1.58
N LEU A 387 8.15 27.41 -2.64
CA LEU A 387 9.51 26.87 -2.65
C LEU A 387 10.57 27.97 -2.59
N VAL A 388 10.33 29.09 -3.27
CA VAL A 388 11.23 30.24 -3.20
C VAL A 388 11.22 30.84 -1.79
N ALA A 389 10.04 30.98 -1.17
CA ALA A 389 9.90 31.48 0.19
C ALA A 389 10.61 30.59 1.22
N THR A 390 10.46 29.26 1.11
CA THR A 390 11.10 28.32 2.05
C THR A 390 12.61 28.23 1.93
N ARG A 391 13.20 28.50 0.75
CA ARG A 391 14.66 28.58 0.57
C ARG A 391 15.27 29.87 1.15
N ALA A 392 14.45 30.87 1.44
CA ALA A 392 14.88 32.13 2.04
C ALA A 392 14.85 32.12 3.58
N LEU A 393 14.28 31.06 4.18
CA LEU A 393 14.33 30.74 5.61
C LEU A 393 15.58 29.92 5.93
#